data_AF-A0A1M6GEN6-F1
#
_entry.id   AF-A0A1M6GEN6-F1
#
_cell.length_a   1.000
_cell.length_b   1.000
_cell.length_c   1.000
_cell.angle_alpha   90.00
_cell.angle_beta   90.00
_cell.angle_gamma   90.00
#
_symmetry.space_group_name_H-M   'P 1'
#
loop_
_entity.id
_entity.type
_entity.pdbx_description
1 polymer ?
#
loop_
_entity_poly.entity_id
_entity_poly.type
_entity_poly.pdbx_seq_one_letter_code
_entity_poly.pdbx_strand_id
1 'polypeptide(L)'
;MDSNNYLKDIKDIKNMMSQSSQFISLSGLSGVLAGIYAILGAIYVNGLLLNHYETYVTLESDTFKKIVITALVVLTASLLTAYVMTVRKAKKLEESVWNPSSRRLLINFLIPLVTGGIFALLLLRHGHYGLVAPITLLFYGLACLNASKYTLRDVRYLGITEIILGLLAVEFSGFGLYFWAIGFGLCHIIYGGMMHFKYDRK
;
A
#
# COMPACT_ATOMS: atom_id res chain seq x y z
N MET A 1 -1.35 35.13 34.74
CA MET A 1 -0.97 34.05 33.79
C MET A 1 -2.27 33.36 33.39
N ASP A 2 -2.74 33.63 32.18
CA ASP A 2 -4.03 33.11 31.71
C ASP A 2 -3.98 31.60 31.53
N SER A 3 -4.81 30.89 32.28
CA SER A 3 -5.00 29.45 32.21
C SER A 3 -5.50 28.96 30.84
N ASN A 4 -5.89 29.84 29.91
CA ASN A 4 -6.21 29.44 28.54
C ASN A 4 -4.98 29.22 27.64
N ASN A 5 -3.78 29.67 28.04
CA ASN A 5 -2.57 29.52 27.22
C ASN A 5 -1.90 28.15 27.38
N TYR A 6 -1.94 27.53 28.57
CA TYR A 6 -1.22 26.26 28.78
C TYR A 6 -1.74 25.11 27.89
N LEU A 7 -3.05 25.05 27.64
CA LEU A 7 -3.64 24.04 26.75
C LEU A 7 -3.20 24.26 25.29
N LYS A 8 -3.05 25.51 24.88
CA LYS A 8 -2.57 25.89 23.55
C LYS A 8 -1.08 25.56 23.42
N ASP A 9 -0.27 25.92 24.41
CA ASP A 9 1.16 25.63 24.43
C ASP A 9 1.43 24.11 24.45
N ILE A 10 0.69 23.33 25.23
CA ILE A 10 0.77 21.85 25.21
C ILE A 10 0.37 21.30 23.84
N LYS A 11 -0.67 21.85 23.20
CA LYS A 11 -1.10 21.44 21.85
C LYS A 11 -0.03 21.76 20.81
N ASP A 12 0.61 22.92 20.91
CA ASP A 12 1.66 23.38 20.00
C ASP A 12 2.95 22.56 20.18
N ILE A 13 3.37 22.29 21.42
CA ILE A 13 4.48 21.38 21.73
C ILE A 13 4.20 19.98 21.16
N LYS A 14 2.98 19.45 21.37
CA LYS A 14 2.60 18.12 20.87
C LYS A 14 2.57 18.06 19.34
N ASN A 15 2.13 19.13 18.68
CA ASN A 15 2.16 19.26 17.22
C ASN A 15 3.60 19.34 16.69
N MET A 16 4.47 20.11 17.34
CA MET A 16 5.88 20.22 16.97
C MET A 16 6.59 18.87 17.16
N MET A 17 6.31 18.17 18.26
CA MET A 17 6.82 16.83 18.52
C MET A 17 6.31 15.79 17.50
N SER A 18 5.03 15.81 17.13
CA SER A 18 4.49 14.86 16.14
C SER A 18 5.05 15.11 14.74
N GLN A 19 5.19 16.38 14.33
CA GLN A 19 5.84 16.75 13.06
C GLN A 19 7.33 16.36 13.03
N SER A 20 8.03 16.48 14.17
CA SER A 20 9.44 16.07 14.25
C SER A 20 9.65 14.55 14.20
N SER A 21 8.62 13.75 14.49
CA SER A 21 8.71 12.29 14.65
C SER A 21 7.95 11.48 13.60
N GLN A 22 7.03 12.11 12.84
CA GLN A 22 6.19 11.43 11.85
C GLN A 22 6.24 12.13 10.49
N PHE A 23 6.23 11.33 9.42
CA PHE A 23 6.12 11.83 8.05
C PHE A 23 4.65 12.07 7.67
N ILE A 24 4.22 13.33 7.70
CA ILE A 24 2.81 13.72 7.48
C ILE A 24 2.53 14.01 5.99
N SER A 25 3.57 14.19 5.19
CA SER A 25 3.52 14.52 3.77
C SER A 25 3.08 13.36 2.84
N LEU A 26 2.68 12.20 3.38
CA LEU A 26 2.05 11.13 2.60
C LEU A 26 0.67 11.60 2.08
N SER A 27 0.41 11.47 0.77
CA SER A 27 -0.86 11.91 0.19
C SER A 27 -1.93 10.81 0.27
N GLY A 28 -3.15 11.18 0.68
CA GLY A 28 -4.29 10.28 0.65
C GLY A 28 -4.78 10.01 -0.78
N LEU A 29 -4.74 11.03 -1.64
CA LEU A 29 -5.22 10.91 -3.03
C LEU A 29 -4.36 9.95 -3.87
N SER A 30 -3.07 9.79 -3.54
CA SER A 30 -2.26 8.72 -4.16
C SER A 30 -2.72 7.32 -3.77
N GLY A 31 -3.24 7.13 -2.55
CA GLY A 31 -3.84 5.86 -2.13
C GLY A 31 -5.11 5.55 -2.93
N VAL A 32 -5.95 6.55 -3.16
CA VAL A 32 -7.16 6.41 -4.00
C VAL A 32 -6.79 5.99 -5.42
N LEU A 33 -5.82 6.68 -6.03
CA LEU A 33 -5.37 6.36 -7.38
C LEU A 33 -4.74 4.96 -7.47
N ALA A 34 -3.90 4.57 -6.50
CA ALA A 34 -3.35 3.23 -6.42
C ALA A 34 -4.46 2.16 -6.38
N GLY A 35 -5.51 2.40 -5.60
CA GLY A 35 -6.65 1.49 -5.55
C GLY A 35 -7.46 1.41 -6.85
N ILE A 36 -7.62 2.54 -7.56
CA ILE A 36 -8.23 2.53 -8.90
C ILE A 36 -7.38 1.72 -9.88
N TYR A 37 -6.06 1.89 -9.88
CA TYR A 37 -5.16 1.12 -10.74
C TYR A 37 -5.25 -0.38 -10.44
N ALA A 38 -5.30 -0.74 -9.17
CA ALA A 38 -5.46 -2.13 -8.75
C ALA A 38 -6.78 -2.74 -9.22
N ILE A 39 -7.91 -2.03 -9.09
CA ILE A 39 -9.21 -2.53 -9.58
C ILE A 39 -9.19 -2.71 -11.10
N LEU A 40 -8.68 -1.73 -11.86
CA LEU A 40 -8.58 -1.84 -13.31
C LEU A 40 -7.67 -3.00 -13.73
N GLY A 41 -6.54 -3.18 -13.06
CA GLY A 41 -5.64 -4.32 -13.25
C GLY A 41 -6.32 -5.66 -12.95
N ALA A 42 -7.08 -5.74 -11.86
CA ALA A 42 -7.80 -6.96 -11.48
C ALA A 42 -8.91 -7.30 -12.48
N ILE A 43 -9.66 -6.30 -12.98
CA ILE A 43 -10.67 -6.49 -14.03
C ILE A 43 -10.02 -7.03 -15.31
N TYR A 44 -8.91 -6.43 -15.73
CA TYR A 44 -8.18 -6.89 -16.91
C TYR A 44 -7.67 -8.33 -16.75
N VAL A 45 -7.04 -8.65 -15.61
CA VAL A 45 -6.56 -10.00 -15.30
C VAL A 45 -7.72 -11.01 -15.24
N ASN A 46 -8.86 -10.64 -14.66
CA ASN A 46 -10.03 -11.51 -14.63
C ASN A 46 -10.52 -11.83 -16.06
N GLY A 47 -10.56 -10.83 -16.94
CA GLY A 47 -10.85 -11.04 -18.36
C GLY A 47 -9.85 -11.96 -19.06
N LEU A 48 -8.56 -11.87 -18.73
CA LEU A 48 -7.55 -12.81 -19.25
C LEU A 48 -7.80 -14.24 -18.77
N LEU A 49 -8.14 -14.42 -17.49
CA LEU A 49 -8.41 -15.74 -16.91
C LEU A 49 -9.67 -16.38 -17.48
N LEU A 50 -10.73 -15.61 -17.74
CA LEU A 50 -11.98 -16.11 -18.34
C LEU A 50 -11.80 -16.57 -19.79
N ASN A 51 -10.87 -15.96 -20.53
CA ASN A 51 -10.56 -16.32 -21.91
C ASN A 51 -9.44 -17.36 -22.04
N HIS A 52 -8.92 -17.86 -20.92
CA HIS A 52 -7.86 -18.86 -20.90
C HIS A 52 -8.47 -20.25 -21.02
N TYR A 53 -8.24 -20.92 -22.15
CA TYR A 53 -8.85 -22.21 -22.46
C TYR A 53 -8.31 -23.39 -21.63
N GLU A 54 -7.07 -23.29 -21.15
CA GLU A 54 -6.43 -24.34 -20.36
C GLU A 54 -6.84 -24.26 -18.89
N THR A 55 -6.95 -25.41 -18.23
CA THR A 55 -7.34 -25.49 -16.80
C THR A 55 -6.33 -24.79 -15.87
N TYR A 56 -5.08 -24.66 -16.30
CA TYR A 56 -4.00 -24.06 -15.50
C TYR A 56 -3.25 -22.97 -16.28
N VAL A 57 -2.90 -21.90 -15.58
CA VAL A 57 -2.01 -20.85 -16.09
C VAL A 57 -0.57 -21.27 -15.79
N THR A 58 0.15 -21.71 -16.82
CA THR A 58 1.57 -22.09 -16.71
C THR A 58 2.48 -20.86 -16.84
N LEU A 59 3.69 -20.93 -16.27
CA LEU A 59 4.69 -19.85 -16.36
C LEU A 59 5.02 -19.44 -17.82
N GLU A 60 4.95 -20.39 -18.74
CA GLU A 60 5.28 -20.18 -20.16
C GLU A 60 4.13 -19.53 -20.95
N SER A 61 2.91 -19.60 -20.40
CA SER A 61 1.72 -19.09 -21.08
C SER A 61 1.78 -17.58 -21.32
N ASP A 62 1.22 -17.16 -22.45
CA ASP A 62 1.05 -15.74 -22.77
C ASP A 62 0.18 -15.03 -21.72
N THR A 63 -0.84 -15.74 -21.19
CA THR A 63 -1.68 -15.29 -20.08
C THR A 63 -0.85 -14.92 -18.85
N PHE A 64 0.08 -15.80 -18.41
CA PHE A 64 0.94 -15.51 -17.27
C PHE A 64 1.81 -14.28 -17.50
N LYS A 65 2.42 -14.15 -18.69
CA LYS A 65 3.24 -12.98 -19.06
C LYS A 65 2.42 -11.69 -19.00
N LYS A 66 1.19 -11.69 -19.51
CA LYS A 66 0.27 -10.54 -19.44
C LYS A 66 -0.12 -10.20 -18.01
N ILE A 67 -0.33 -11.18 -17.14
CA ILE A 67 -0.60 -10.96 -15.71
C ILE A 67 0.59 -10.28 -15.04
N VAL A 68 1.81 -10.77 -15.27
CA VAL A 68 3.04 -10.17 -14.72
C VAL A 68 3.25 -8.74 -15.22
N ILE A 69 3.06 -8.49 -16.52
CA ILE A 69 3.14 -7.13 -17.10
C ILE A 69 2.09 -6.23 -16.45
N THR A 70 0.85 -6.71 -16.26
CA THR A 70 -0.21 -5.94 -15.60
C THR A 70 0.18 -5.58 -14.18
N ALA A 71 0.70 -6.53 -13.41
CA ALA A 71 1.18 -6.28 -12.04
C ALA A 71 2.31 -5.23 -12.01
N LEU A 72 3.26 -5.30 -12.95
CA LEU A 72 4.33 -4.30 -13.06
C LEU A 72 3.80 -2.92 -13.43
N VAL A 73 2.84 -2.82 -14.36
CA VAL A 73 2.21 -1.55 -14.75
C VAL A 73 1.46 -0.94 -13.56
N VAL A 74 0.65 -1.73 -12.84
CA VAL A 74 -0.07 -1.26 -11.65
C VAL A 74 0.89 -0.79 -10.56
N LEU A 75 1.95 -1.57 -10.29
CA LEU A 75 2.95 -1.23 -9.29
C LEU A 75 3.69 0.06 -9.65
N THR A 76 4.20 0.18 -10.88
CA THR A 76 4.94 1.36 -11.34
C THR A 76 4.06 2.60 -11.36
N ALA A 77 2.83 2.52 -11.86
CA ALA A 77 1.86 3.62 -11.83
C ALA A 77 1.57 4.07 -10.38
N SER A 78 1.35 3.11 -9.47
CA SER A 78 1.07 3.40 -8.06
C SER A 78 2.26 4.09 -7.36
N LEU A 79 3.48 3.60 -7.57
CA LEU A 79 4.69 4.17 -6.97
C LEU A 79 5.00 5.56 -7.53
N LEU A 80 4.89 5.76 -8.85
CA LEU A 80 5.09 7.06 -9.48
C LEU A 80 4.08 8.09 -8.96
N THR A 81 2.80 7.71 -8.91
CA THR A 81 1.74 8.59 -8.39
C THR A 81 1.97 8.91 -6.91
N ALA A 82 2.28 7.91 -6.07
CA ALA A 82 2.60 8.14 -4.67
C ALA A 82 3.78 9.10 -4.49
N TYR A 83 4.87 8.90 -5.23
CA TYR A 83 6.03 9.77 -5.17
C TYR A 83 5.71 11.21 -5.60
N VAL A 84 5.12 11.39 -6.78
CA VAL A 84 4.81 12.73 -7.32
C VAL A 84 3.87 13.50 -6.39
N MET A 85 2.85 12.84 -5.85
CA MET A 85 1.88 13.49 -4.97
C MET A 85 2.45 13.80 -3.59
N THR A 86 3.27 12.91 -3.03
CA THR A 86 4.01 13.18 -1.79
C THR A 86 4.98 14.33 -1.95
N VAL A 87 5.71 14.42 -3.07
CA VAL A 87 6.60 15.56 -3.36
C VAL A 87 5.81 16.87 -3.46
N ARG A 88 4.67 16.87 -4.16
CA ARG A 88 3.79 18.05 -4.27
C ARG A 88 3.26 18.47 -2.91
N LYS A 89 2.82 17.52 -2.08
CA LYS A 89 2.31 17.81 -0.73
C LYS A 89 3.40 18.34 0.20
N ALA A 90 4.58 17.73 0.20
CA ALA A 90 5.72 18.19 0.99
C ALA A 90 6.11 19.63 0.64
N LYS A 91 6.13 19.97 -0.66
CA LYS A 91 6.36 21.36 -1.11
C LYS A 91 5.29 22.34 -0.60
N LYS A 92 4.01 21.95 -0.61
CA LYS A 92 2.90 22.77 -0.06
C LYS A 92 3.03 22.97 1.46
N LEU A 93 3.63 22.02 2.17
CA LEU A 93 3.86 22.06 3.61
C LEU A 93 5.22 22.64 4.01
N GLU A 94 6.01 23.13 3.04
CA GLU A 94 7.40 23.60 3.27
C GLU A 94 8.29 22.57 3.98
N GLU A 95 7.97 21.28 3.82
CA GLU A 95 8.73 20.16 4.38
C GLU A 95 9.65 19.54 3.34
N SER A 96 10.85 19.12 3.77
CA SER A 96 11.69 18.24 2.95
C SER A 96 11.07 16.84 2.88
N VAL A 97 10.89 16.32 1.67
CA VAL A 97 10.50 14.92 1.41
C VAL A 97 11.51 13.95 2.00
N TRP A 98 12.78 14.36 2.07
CA TRP A 98 13.88 13.55 2.54
C TRP A 98 14.39 14.06 3.89
N ASN A 99 13.75 13.56 4.94
CA ASN A 99 14.05 13.87 6.34
C ASN A 99 14.24 12.58 7.18
N PRO A 100 14.72 12.65 8.43
CA PRO A 100 14.95 11.46 9.25
C PRO A 100 13.72 10.54 9.40
N SER A 101 12.52 11.12 9.54
CA SER A 101 11.26 10.38 9.65
C SER A 101 10.92 9.64 8.34
N SER A 102 11.07 10.29 7.19
CA SER A 102 10.87 9.67 5.87
C SER A 102 11.83 8.51 5.60
N ARG A 103 13.10 8.63 6.02
CA ARG A 103 14.10 7.55 5.88
C ARG A 103 13.73 6.35 6.74
N ARG A 104 13.35 6.59 8.00
CA ARG A 104 12.88 5.53 8.91
C ARG A 104 11.64 4.84 8.35
N LEU A 105 10.67 5.62 7.88
CA LEU A 105 9.47 5.09 7.21
C LEU A 105 9.86 4.18 6.04
N LEU A 106 10.67 4.67 5.10
CA LEU A 106 11.05 3.92 3.91
C LEU A 106 11.80 2.63 4.23
N ILE A 107 12.77 2.66 5.15
CA ILE A 107 13.53 1.46 5.53
C ILE A 107 12.60 0.42 6.17
N ASN A 108 11.74 0.84 7.11
CA ASN A 108 10.83 -0.07 7.80
C ASN A 108 9.70 -0.59 6.90
N PHE A 109 9.34 0.15 5.85
CA PHE A 109 8.43 -0.30 4.80
C PHE A 109 9.11 -1.28 3.83
N LEU A 110 10.33 -0.97 3.37
CA LEU A 110 11.04 -1.76 2.37
C LEU A 110 11.49 -3.12 2.88
N ILE A 111 11.86 -3.26 4.16
CA ILE A 111 12.33 -4.54 4.70
C ILE A 111 11.28 -5.65 4.51
N PRO A 112 10.02 -5.52 4.99
CA PRO A 112 9.00 -6.54 4.73
C PRO A 112 8.62 -6.62 3.25
N LEU A 113 8.49 -5.49 2.56
CA LEU A 113 8.04 -5.49 1.15
C LEU A 113 9.02 -6.25 0.23
N VAL A 114 10.31 -5.96 0.33
CA VAL A 114 11.35 -6.64 -0.47
C VAL A 114 11.44 -8.11 -0.09
N THR A 115 11.37 -8.43 1.21
CA THR A 115 11.34 -9.82 1.68
C THR A 115 10.16 -10.58 1.07
N GLY A 116 8.97 -9.99 1.09
CA GLY A 116 7.76 -10.58 0.52
C GLY A 116 7.82 -10.73 -1.00
N GLY A 117 8.38 -9.74 -1.71
CA GLY A 117 8.61 -9.80 -3.15
C GLY A 117 9.56 -10.93 -3.54
N ILE A 118 10.70 -11.05 -2.84
CA ILE A 118 11.63 -12.18 -3.03
C ILE A 118 10.93 -13.50 -2.71
N PHE A 119 10.18 -13.57 -1.62
CA PHE A 119 9.47 -14.78 -1.22
C PHE A 119 8.41 -15.21 -2.24
N ALA A 120 7.65 -14.27 -2.82
CA ALA A 120 6.72 -14.54 -3.90
C ALA A 120 7.41 -15.11 -5.15
N LEU A 121 8.58 -14.59 -5.52
CA LEU A 121 9.39 -15.14 -6.62
C LEU A 121 9.90 -16.55 -6.33
N LEU A 122 10.33 -16.83 -5.09
CA LEU A 122 10.74 -18.18 -4.68
C LEU A 122 9.56 -19.17 -4.76
N LEU A 123 8.36 -18.77 -4.37
CA LEU A 123 7.18 -19.61 -4.47
C LEU A 123 6.78 -19.90 -5.91
N LEU A 124 6.88 -18.90 -6.80
CA LEU A 124 6.71 -19.12 -8.24
C LEU A 124 7.72 -20.15 -8.76
N ARG A 125 8.99 -20.02 -8.37
CA ARG A 125 10.06 -20.96 -8.76
C ARG A 125 9.80 -22.38 -8.24
N HIS A 126 9.17 -22.53 -7.08
CA HIS A 126 8.82 -23.81 -6.48
C HIS A 126 7.41 -24.33 -6.84
N GLY A 127 6.69 -23.65 -7.74
CA GLY A 127 5.37 -24.11 -8.23
C GLY A 127 4.19 -23.81 -7.30
N HIS A 128 4.37 -22.98 -6.27
CA HIS A 128 3.31 -22.59 -5.33
C HIS A 128 2.55 -21.33 -5.79
N TYR A 129 1.98 -21.37 -7.00
CA TYR A 129 1.34 -20.21 -7.65
C TYR A 129 0.18 -19.61 -6.85
N GLY A 130 -0.64 -20.46 -6.21
CA GLY A 130 -1.82 -20.01 -5.44
C GLY A 130 -1.48 -19.13 -4.23
N LEU A 131 -0.23 -19.18 -3.74
CA LEU A 131 0.21 -18.42 -2.56
C LEU A 131 0.78 -17.03 -2.90
N VAL A 132 0.96 -16.72 -4.18
CA VAL A 132 1.55 -15.43 -4.61
C VAL A 132 0.67 -14.25 -4.19
N ALA A 133 -0.62 -14.27 -4.52
CA ALA A 133 -1.53 -13.18 -4.16
C ALA A 133 -1.65 -13.00 -2.62
N PRO A 134 -1.90 -14.05 -1.82
CA PRO A 134 -1.92 -13.96 -0.37
C PRO A 134 -0.65 -13.38 0.24
N ILE A 135 0.53 -13.79 -0.25
CA ILE A 135 1.81 -13.33 0.29
C ILE A 135 2.09 -11.87 -0.04
N THR A 136 1.69 -11.41 -1.23
CA THR A 136 1.79 -9.97 -1.53
C THR A 136 0.94 -9.13 -0.56
N LEU A 137 -0.28 -9.57 -0.21
CA LEU A 137 -1.13 -8.91 0.79
C LEU A 137 -0.50 -8.95 2.19
N LEU A 138 -0.03 -10.12 2.63
CA LEU A 138 0.57 -10.30 3.95
C LEU A 138 1.81 -9.41 4.15
N PHE A 139 2.76 -9.48 3.23
CA PHE A 139 4.01 -8.74 3.39
C PHE A 139 3.83 -7.24 3.15
N TYR A 140 2.91 -6.84 2.26
CA TYR A 140 2.52 -5.43 2.16
C TYR A 140 1.85 -4.94 3.47
N GLY A 141 0.94 -5.72 4.03
CA GLY A 141 0.29 -5.40 5.30
C GLY A 141 1.29 -5.27 6.45
N LEU A 142 2.28 -6.17 6.52
CA LEU A 142 3.41 -6.08 7.45
C LEU A 142 4.29 -4.85 7.18
N ALA A 143 4.55 -4.50 5.91
CA ALA A 143 5.27 -3.29 5.54
C ALA A 143 4.55 -2.03 6.05
N CYS A 144 3.24 -1.93 5.81
CA CYS A 144 2.39 -0.84 6.31
C CYS A 144 2.39 -0.80 7.85
N LEU A 145 2.19 -1.94 8.51
CA LEU A 145 2.17 -2.01 9.97
C LEU A 145 3.51 -1.56 10.58
N ASN A 146 4.64 -1.96 10.00
CA ASN A 146 5.97 -1.57 10.46
C ASN A 146 6.25 -0.08 10.20
N ALA A 147 5.91 0.41 9.00
CA ALA A 147 6.05 1.81 8.62
C ALA A 147 5.12 2.76 9.41
N SER A 148 3.97 2.27 9.88
CA SER A 148 2.93 3.07 10.54
C SER A 148 3.39 3.85 11.77
N LYS A 149 4.48 3.42 12.42
CA LYS A 149 5.10 4.15 13.55
C LYS A 149 5.67 5.51 13.14
N TYR A 150 6.05 5.65 11.88
CA TYR A 150 6.73 6.83 11.33
C TYR A 150 5.85 7.65 10.39
N THR A 151 4.55 7.35 10.30
CA THR A 151 3.59 8.04 9.43
C THR A 151 2.22 8.14 10.10
N LEU A 152 1.22 8.57 9.33
CA LEU A 152 -0.17 8.69 9.72
C LEU A 152 -0.70 7.37 10.28
N ARG A 153 -1.38 7.45 11.43
CA ARG A 153 -1.90 6.29 12.17
C ARG A 153 -2.85 5.44 11.33
N ASP A 154 -3.53 6.03 10.35
CA ASP A 154 -4.47 5.32 9.48
C ASP A 154 -3.78 4.24 8.61
N VAL A 155 -2.49 4.38 8.31
CA VAL A 155 -1.67 3.35 7.62
C VAL A 155 -1.58 2.05 8.45
N ARG A 156 -1.64 2.15 9.79
CA ARG A 156 -1.64 0.97 10.66
C ARG A 156 -2.87 0.10 10.43
N TYR A 157 -4.03 0.73 10.30
CA TYR A 157 -5.30 0.01 10.13
C TYR A 157 -5.38 -0.63 8.74
N LEU A 158 -4.91 0.08 7.70
CA LEU A 158 -4.72 -0.52 6.38
C LEU A 158 -3.83 -1.76 6.47
N GLY A 159 -2.65 -1.65 7.10
CA GLY A 159 -1.74 -2.79 7.24
C GLY A 159 -2.35 -4.00 7.96
N ILE A 160 -3.13 -3.78 9.02
CA ILE A 160 -3.85 -4.85 9.72
C ILE A 160 -4.93 -5.47 8.82
N THR A 161 -5.69 -4.66 8.09
CA THR A 161 -6.71 -5.14 7.14
C THR A 161 -6.07 -6.02 6.06
N GLU A 162 -4.95 -5.60 5.48
CA GLU A 162 -4.20 -6.36 4.46
C GLU A 162 -3.66 -7.69 5.01
N ILE A 163 -3.17 -7.71 6.26
CA ILE A 163 -2.75 -8.95 6.92
C ILE A 163 -3.94 -9.92 7.05
N ILE A 164 -5.09 -9.44 7.53
CA ILE A 164 -6.28 -10.28 7.69
C ILE A 164 -6.74 -10.82 6.32
N LEU A 165 -6.82 -9.96 5.29
CA LEU A 165 -7.18 -10.37 3.94
C LEU A 165 -6.18 -11.37 3.36
N GLY A 166 -4.89 -11.18 3.61
CA GLY A 166 -3.84 -12.11 3.19
C GLY A 166 -4.00 -13.50 3.84
N LEU A 167 -4.31 -13.56 5.14
CA LEU A 167 -4.58 -14.83 5.83
C LEU A 167 -5.84 -15.51 5.29
N LEU A 168 -6.92 -14.75 5.08
CA LEU A 168 -8.15 -15.26 4.47
C LEU A 168 -7.91 -15.75 3.04
N ALA A 169 -7.05 -15.08 2.27
CA ALA A 169 -6.70 -15.50 0.92
C ALA A 169 -5.89 -16.81 0.88
N VAL A 170 -5.13 -17.13 1.95
CA VAL A 170 -4.50 -18.45 2.12
C VAL A 170 -5.55 -19.52 2.40
N GLU A 171 -6.48 -19.25 3.33
CA GLU A 171 -7.55 -20.19 3.71
C GLU A 171 -8.49 -20.49 2.53
N PHE A 172 -8.94 -19.46 1.83
CA PHE A 172 -9.86 -19.55 0.69
C PHE A 172 -9.08 -19.54 -0.63
N SER A 173 -8.31 -20.61 -0.85
CA SER A 173 -7.55 -20.80 -2.10
C SER A 173 -8.45 -20.73 -3.34
N GLY A 174 -7.93 -20.18 -4.43
CA GLY A 174 -8.67 -19.92 -5.68
C GLY A 174 -9.31 -18.52 -5.75
N PHE A 175 -9.52 -17.84 -4.62
CA PHE A 175 -10.06 -16.47 -4.58
C PHE A 175 -8.99 -15.38 -4.54
N GLY A 176 -7.72 -15.72 -4.79
CA GLY A 176 -6.58 -14.81 -4.63
C GLY A 176 -6.73 -13.46 -5.32
N LEU A 177 -7.25 -13.44 -6.57
CA LEU A 177 -7.49 -12.19 -7.30
C LEU A 177 -8.57 -11.31 -6.65
N TYR A 178 -9.60 -11.91 -6.07
CA TYR A 178 -10.67 -11.17 -5.38
C TYR A 178 -10.16 -10.54 -4.09
N PHE A 179 -9.45 -11.30 -3.26
CA PHE A 179 -8.81 -10.74 -2.05
C PHE A 179 -7.80 -9.65 -2.40
N TRP A 180 -7.04 -9.85 -3.48
CA TRP A 180 -6.09 -8.85 -3.98
C TRP A 180 -6.79 -7.56 -4.41
N ALA A 181 -7.89 -7.66 -5.16
CA ALA A 181 -8.70 -6.50 -5.57
C ALA A 181 -9.37 -5.80 -4.37
N ILE A 182 -9.77 -6.55 -3.35
CA ILE A 182 -10.32 -5.97 -2.11
C ILE A 182 -9.23 -5.20 -1.36
N GLY A 183 -8.08 -5.80 -1.10
CA GLY A 183 -6.99 -5.15 -0.37
C GLY A 183 -6.37 -3.99 -1.15
N PHE A 184 -5.67 -4.31 -2.23
CA PHE A 184 -4.97 -3.30 -3.03
C PHE A 184 -5.89 -2.33 -3.76
N GLY A 185 -7.16 -2.69 -4.00
CA GLY A 185 -8.16 -1.84 -4.63
C GLY A 185 -9.05 -1.11 -3.64
N LEU A 186 -10.06 -1.81 -3.12
CA LEU A 186 -11.12 -1.22 -2.30
C LEU A 186 -10.58 -0.60 -1.01
N CYS A 187 -9.75 -1.32 -0.25
CA CYS A 187 -9.20 -0.81 1.00
C CYS A 187 -8.32 0.43 0.74
N HIS A 188 -7.50 0.43 -0.31
CA HIS A 188 -6.71 1.61 -0.67
C HIS A 188 -7.56 2.83 -1.05
N ILE A 189 -8.67 2.64 -1.74
CA ILE A 189 -9.64 3.72 -2.03
C ILE A 189 -10.23 4.27 -0.74
N ILE A 190 -10.69 3.39 0.16
CA ILE A 190 -11.31 3.80 1.43
C ILE A 190 -10.30 4.54 2.31
N TYR A 191 -9.16 3.92 2.63
CA TYR A 191 -8.15 4.51 3.51
C TYR A 191 -7.49 5.73 2.88
N GLY A 192 -7.23 5.72 1.56
CA GLY A 192 -6.73 6.88 0.83
C GLY A 192 -7.71 8.06 0.87
N GLY A 193 -9.00 7.79 0.68
CA GLY A 193 -10.06 8.78 0.80
C GLY A 193 -10.15 9.36 2.21
N MET A 194 -10.16 8.50 3.23
CA MET A 194 -10.13 8.92 4.64
C MET A 194 -8.93 9.81 4.95
N MET A 195 -7.73 9.43 4.51
CA MET A 195 -6.52 10.23 4.67
C MET A 195 -6.63 11.57 3.93
N HIS A 196 -7.19 11.57 2.72
CA HIS A 196 -7.37 12.80 1.95
C HIS A 196 -8.28 13.79 2.68
N PHE A 197 -9.45 13.36 3.15
CA PHE A 197 -10.37 14.24 3.86
C PHE A 197 -9.86 14.70 5.23
N LYS A 198 -9.07 13.86 5.91
CA LYS A 198 -8.57 14.15 7.26
C LYS A 198 -7.29 14.99 7.28
N TYR A 199 -6.41 14.80 6.30
CA TYR A 199 -5.06 15.40 6.31
C TYR A 199 -4.71 16.24 5.09
N ASP A 200 -5.36 16.04 3.93
CA ASP A 200 -5.00 16.74 2.69
C ASP A 200 -5.97 17.88 2.37
N ARG A 201 -7.26 17.74 2.70
CA ARG A 201 -8.31 18.75 2.47
C ARG A 201 -8.21 19.88 3.51
N LYS A 202 -7.17 20.70 3.37
CA LYS A 202 -7.05 22.03 3.95
C LYS A 202 -6.65 23.04 2.89
#